data_AF-A0A059FTM5-F1
#
_entry.id   AF-A0A059FTM5-F1
#
_cell.length_a   1.000
_cell.length_b   1.000
_cell.length_c   1.000
_cell.angle_alpha   90.00
_cell.angle_beta   90.00
_cell.angle_gamma   90.00
#
_symmetry.space_group_name_H-M   'P 1'
#
loop_
_entity.id
_entity.type
_entity.pdbx_description
1 polymer ?
#
loop_
_entity_poly.entity_id
_entity_poly.type
_entity_poly.pdbx_seq_one_letter_code
_entity_poly.pdbx_strand_id
1 'polypeptide(L)'
;MTARQFTTSEAYEHEGYCPGHPWYYFLGGRPRRPREILEVTRQNGYQGHAREDIKAADGMAEPKRSGTLRAMRDKFKADLARDISRYRECVRQLRKTDWKIPDGSEVVSSGDIHTALSLKHNHMVNNFAHLILLDELLAKQADLFDF
;
A
#
# COMPACT_ATOMS: atom_id res chain seq x y z
N MET A 1 20.65 -11.99 -7.89
CA MET A 1 19.31 -12.25 -8.47
C MET A 1 18.74 -10.92 -8.93
N THR A 2 18.67 -10.69 -10.24
CA THR A 2 18.23 -9.43 -10.84
C THR A 2 16.72 -9.29 -10.67
N ALA A 3 16.27 -8.29 -9.90
CA ALA A 3 14.85 -7.98 -9.78
C ALA A 3 14.30 -7.63 -11.15
N ARG A 4 13.38 -8.46 -11.67
CA ARG A 4 12.69 -8.20 -12.93
C ARG A 4 11.88 -6.92 -12.78
N GLN A 5 12.39 -5.80 -13.31
CA GLN A 5 11.67 -4.53 -13.35
C GLN A 5 10.35 -4.76 -14.07
N PHE A 6 9.24 -4.57 -13.36
CA PHE A 6 7.91 -4.60 -13.95
C PHE A 6 7.63 -3.20 -14.46
N THR A 7 7.93 -2.96 -15.73
CA THR A 7 7.51 -1.74 -16.41
C THR A 7 6.05 -1.88 -16.79
N THR A 8 5.15 -1.32 -15.99
CA THR A 8 3.79 -1.05 -16.46
C THR A 8 3.87 0.07 -17.48
N SER A 9 3.53 -0.20 -18.73
CA SER A 9 3.48 0.80 -19.82
C SER A 9 2.36 1.83 -19.65
N GLU A 10 1.51 1.66 -18.64
CA GLU A 10 0.32 2.45 -18.38
C GLU A 10 0.60 3.46 -17.26
N ALA A 11 0.30 4.74 -17.48
CA ALA A 11 0.43 5.81 -16.49
C ALA A 11 -0.26 5.40 -15.18
N TYR A 12 0.35 5.71 -14.03
CA TYR A 12 -0.20 5.32 -12.71
C TYR A 12 -1.46 6.11 -12.33
N GLU A 13 -1.70 7.22 -13.03
CA GLU A 13 -2.82 8.13 -12.85
C GLU A 13 -3.86 7.95 -13.95
N HIS A 14 -5.08 8.40 -13.67
CA HIS A 14 -6.20 8.46 -14.61
C HIS A 14 -6.93 9.78 -14.41
N GLU A 15 -7.03 10.58 -15.48
CA GLU A 15 -7.64 11.93 -15.43
C GLU A 15 -7.06 12.83 -14.33
N GLY A 16 -5.74 12.75 -14.09
CA GLY A 16 -5.05 13.54 -13.06
C GLY A 16 -5.23 13.04 -11.61
N TYR A 17 -5.93 11.93 -11.40
CA TYR A 17 -6.08 11.30 -10.09
C TYR A 17 -5.21 10.05 -9.98
N CYS A 18 -4.66 9.80 -8.80
CA CYS A 18 -3.96 8.55 -8.49
C CYS A 18 -4.92 7.53 -7.85
N PRO A 19 -4.57 6.23 -7.80
CA PRO A 19 -5.44 5.18 -7.26
C PRO A 19 -5.72 5.29 -5.76
N GLY A 20 -5.04 6.22 -5.06
CA GLY A 20 -5.31 6.59 -3.68
C GLY A 20 -6.44 7.61 -3.53
N HIS A 21 -7.02 8.09 -4.64
CA HIS A 21 -8.13 9.04 -4.66
C HIS A 21 -9.41 8.39 -5.23
N PRO A 22 -10.61 8.61 -4.65
CA PRO A 22 -11.84 7.98 -5.13
C PRO A 22 -12.15 8.29 -6.60
N TRP A 23 -11.87 9.50 -7.06
CA TRP A 23 -12.14 9.93 -8.43
C TRP A 23 -11.39 9.14 -9.50
N TYR A 24 -10.24 8.55 -9.15
CA TYR A 24 -9.54 7.63 -10.06
C TYR A 24 -10.45 6.49 -10.51
N TYR A 25 -11.16 5.86 -9.58
CA TYR A 25 -12.06 4.74 -9.90
C TYR A 25 -13.40 5.22 -10.47
N PHE A 26 -13.90 6.37 -9.99
CA PHE A 26 -15.12 7.00 -10.52
C PHE A 26 -15.02 7.27 -12.02
N LEU A 27 -13.86 7.79 -12.45
CA LEU A 27 -13.57 8.15 -13.82
C LEU A 27 -13.16 6.97 -14.71
N GLY A 28 -13.15 5.74 -14.16
CA GLY A 28 -12.85 4.52 -14.92
C GLY A 28 -11.39 4.05 -14.85
N GLY A 29 -10.58 4.63 -13.96
CA GLY A 29 -9.19 4.22 -13.75
C GLY A 29 -9.08 2.75 -13.35
N ARG A 30 -8.15 2.02 -13.98
CA ARG A 30 -7.98 0.59 -13.77
C ARG A 30 -7.51 0.28 -12.34
N PRO A 31 -8.17 -0.61 -11.58
CA PRO A 31 -7.64 -1.09 -10.32
C PRO A 31 -6.26 -1.76 -10.48
N ARG A 32 -5.29 -1.29 -9.67
CA ARG A 32 -3.91 -1.76 -9.70
C ARG A 32 -3.79 -3.12 -8.99
N ARG A 33 -2.93 -3.97 -9.53
CA ARG A 33 -2.57 -5.26 -8.93
C ARG A 33 -1.71 -5.00 -7.69
N PRO A 34 -1.79 -5.83 -6.64
CA PRO A 34 -0.96 -5.67 -5.44
C PRO A 34 0.55 -5.54 -5.74
N ARG A 35 1.05 -6.25 -6.75
CA ARG A 35 2.45 -6.16 -7.19
C ARG A 35 2.80 -4.80 -7.81
N GLU A 36 1.88 -4.18 -8.56
CA GLU A 36 2.07 -2.84 -9.13
C GLU A 36 2.12 -1.80 -8.01
N ILE A 37 1.24 -1.94 -7.02
CA ILE A 37 1.20 -1.06 -5.84
C ILE A 37 2.50 -1.19 -5.05
N LEU A 38 2.98 -2.41 -4.77
CA LEU A 38 4.25 -2.65 -4.09
C LEU A 38 5.43 -1.98 -4.79
N GLU A 39 5.52 -2.12 -6.12
CA GLU A 39 6.64 -1.59 -6.88
C GLU A 39 6.65 -0.05 -6.87
N VAL A 40 5.49 0.58 -7.05
CA VAL A 40 5.38 2.04 -6.96
C VAL A 40 5.67 2.54 -5.54
N THR A 41 5.19 1.85 -4.50
CA THR A 41 5.53 2.18 -3.11
C THR A 41 7.05 2.14 -2.89
N ARG A 42 7.71 1.10 -3.41
CA ARG A 42 9.18 0.96 -3.31
C ARG A 42 9.91 2.10 -4.03
N GLN A 43 9.48 2.45 -5.24
CA GLN A 43 10.10 3.50 -6.05
C GLN A 43 9.92 4.90 -5.44
N ASN A 44 8.76 5.16 -4.82
CA ASN A 44 8.47 6.46 -4.20
C ASN A 44 9.23 6.70 -2.88
N GLY A 45 9.81 5.65 -2.27
CA GLY A 45 10.55 5.77 -1.01
C GLY A 45 9.70 6.17 0.21
N TYR A 46 8.37 6.15 0.07
CA TYR A 46 7.46 6.43 1.18
C TYR A 46 7.60 5.35 2.26
N GLN A 47 7.71 5.76 3.52
CA GLN A 47 7.97 4.86 4.66
C GLN A 47 6.74 4.57 5.53
N GLY A 48 5.56 5.05 5.12
CA GLY A 48 4.31 4.79 5.84
C GLY A 48 4.14 5.62 7.11
N HIS A 49 2.91 5.66 7.64
CA HIS A 49 2.61 6.47 8.83
C HIS A 49 3.30 5.97 10.12
N ALA A 50 3.52 4.66 10.27
CA ALA A 50 4.17 4.05 11.43
C ALA A 50 5.72 4.15 11.39
N ARG A 51 6.28 4.97 10.50
CA ARG A 51 7.74 5.16 10.36
C ARG A 51 8.42 5.48 11.69
N GLU A 52 7.85 6.41 12.46
CA GLU A 52 8.47 6.85 13.72
C GLU A 52 8.37 5.76 14.80
N ASP A 53 7.29 4.99 14.85
CA ASP A 53 7.18 3.82 15.73
C ASP A 53 8.21 2.74 15.37
N ILE A 54 8.41 2.50 14.06
CA ILE A 54 9.40 1.54 13.57
C ILE A 54 10.82 1.99 13.94
N LYS A 55 11.14 3.28 13.78
CA LYS A 55 12.44 3.83 14.20
C LYS A 55 12.64 3.75 15.71
N ALA A 56 11.59 4.01 16.50
CA ALA A 56 11.68 3.89 17.94
C ALA A 56 11.94 2.43 18.37
N ALA A 57 11.34 1.46 17.69
CA ALA A 57 11.65 0.04 17.88
C ALA A 57 13.08 -0.32 17.46
N ASP A 58 13.58 0.29 16.38
CA ASP A 58 14.95 0.10 15.88
C ASP A 58 16.03 0.62 16.84
N GLY A 59 15.73 1.68 17.60
CA GLY A 59 16.63 2.25 18.60
C GLY A 59 16.71 1.49 19.93
N MET A 60 16.00 0.36 20.08
CA MET A 60 16.08 -0.46 21.29
C MET A 60 17.37 -1.28 21.32
N ALA A 61 17.80 -1.72 22.51
CA ALA A 61 18.87 -2.70 22.63
C ALA A 61 18.40 -4.10 22.20
N GLU A 62 19.30 -4.93 21.69
CA GLU A 62 19.02 -6.35 21.48
C GLU A 62 18.88 -7.08 22.84
N PRO A 63 18.02 -8.11 22.94
CA PRO A 63 17.20 -8.72 21.89
C PRO A 63 15.83 -8.04 21.67
N LYS A 64 15.53 -6.97 22.41
CA LYS A 64 14.22 -6.31 22.40
C LYS A 64 13.92 -5.66 21.05
N ARG A 65 14.94 -5.06 20.43
CA ARG A 65 14.89 -4.50 19.07
C ARG A 65 14.38 -5.51 18.06
N SER A 66 15.12 -6.58 17.82
CA SER A 66 14.76 -7.58 16.81
C SER A 66 13.43 -8.28 17.12
N GLY A 67 13.12 -8.52 18.39
CA GLY A 67 11.82 -9.04 18.82
C GLY A 67 10.66 -8.12 18.46
N THR A 68 10.79 -6.82 18.75
CA THR A 68 9.75 -5.81 18.48
C THR A 68 9.55 -5.61 16.99
N LEU A 69 10.64 -5.48 16.21
CA LEU A 69 10.57 -5.32 14.76
C LEU A 69 9.90 -6.54 14.08
N ARG A 70 10.20 -7.76 14.53
CA ARG A 70 9.53 -8.98 14.01
C ARG A 70 8.03 -8.98 14.33
N ALA A 71 7.64 -8.60 15.55
CA ALA A 71 6.23 -8.50 15.92
C ALA A 71 5.47 -7.47 15.06
N MET A 72 6.08 -6.30 14.81
CA MET A 72 5.51 -5.29 13.90
C MET A 72 5.37 -5.83 12.47
N ARG A 73 6.38 -6.53 11.97
CA ARG A 73 6.35 -7.14 10.63
C ARG A 73 5.22 -8.16 10.51
N ASP A 74 5.04 -9.01 11.50
CA ASP A 74 3.99 -10.03 11.47
C ASP A 74 2.59 -9.41 11.54
N LYS A 75 2.42 -8.35 12.34
CA LYS A 75 1.20 -7.53 12.36
C LYS A 75 0.90 -6.94 10.97
N PHE A 76 1.84 -6.23 10.36
CA PHE A 76 1.62 -5.57 9.07
C PHE A 76 1.43 -6.58 7.92
N LYS A 77 2.02 -7.78 8.00
CA LYS A 77 1.70 -8.88 7.07
C LYS A 77 0.23 -9.32 7.18
N ALA A 78 -0.27 -9.47 8.41
CA ALA A 78 -1.66 -9.85 8.64
C ALA A 78 -2.64 -8.76 8.16
N ASP A 79 -2.34 -7.49 8.45
CA ASP A 79 -3.15 -6.36 8.02
C ASP A 79 -3.13 -6.22 6.48
N LEU A 80 -1.97 -6.36 5.84
CA LEU A 80 -1.85 -6.37 4.38
C LEU A 80 -2.69 -7.49 3.74
N ALA A 81 -2.67 -8.71 4.30
CA ALA A 81 -3.46 -9.82 3.80
C ALA A 81 -4.98 -9.54 3.87
N ARG A 82 -5.42 -8.91 4.97
CA ARG A 82 -6.81 -8.46 5.15
C ARG A 82 -7.18 -7.38 4.13
N ASP A 83 -6.32 -6.38 3.95
CA ASP A 83 -6.57 -5.29 3.00
C ASP A 83 -6.57 -5.76 1.55
N ILE A 84 -5.66 -6.66 1.14
CA ILE A 84 -5.68 -7.29 -0.18
C ILE A 84 -6.98 -8.04 -0.42
N SER A 85 -7.47 -8.77 0.59
CA SER A 85 -8.72 -9.54 0.46
C SER A 85 -9.91 -8.62 0.23
N ARG A 86 -10.05 -7.57 1.06
CA ARG A 86 -11.09 -6.56 0.90
C ARG A 86 -10.96 -5.76 -0.40
N TYR A 87 -9.75 -5.39 -0.79
CA TYR A 87 -9.50 -4.72 -2.06
C TYR A 87 -9.99 -5.56 -3.24
N ARG A 88 -9.67 -6.86 -3.26
CA ARG A 88 -10.13 -7.79 -4.30
C ARG A 88 -11.65 -7.92 -4.34
N GLU A 89 -12.32 -7.93 -3.19
CA GLU A 89 -13.78 -7.91 -3.11
C GLU A 89 -14.37 -6.65 -3.74
N CYS A 90 -13.85 -5.47 -3.37
CA CYS A 90 -14.29 -4.19 -3.93
C CYS A 90 -14.04 -4.12 -5.45
N VAL A 91 -12.90 -4.63 -5.93
CA VAL A 91 -12.61 -4.70 -7.38
C VAL A 91 -13.62 -5.59 -8.10
N ARG A 92 -13.99 -6.74 -7.51
CA ARG A 92 -15.01 -7.62 -8.09
C ARG A 92 -16.39 -6.95 -8.11
N GLN A 93 -16.74 -6.22 -7.06
CA GLN A 93 -17.99 -5.45 -7.00
C GLN A 93 -18.00 -4.37 -8.08
N LEU A 94 -16.96 -3.55 -8.18
CA LEU A 94 -16.84 -2.51 -9.21
C LEU A 94 -17.01 -3.08 -10.62
N ARG A 95 -16.37 -4.22 -10.93
CA ARG A 95 -16.48 -4.88 -12.25
C ARG A 95 -17.86 -5.45 -12.56
N LYS A 96 -18.67 -5.72 -11.54
CA LYS A 96 -20.05 -6.20 -11.70
C LYS A 96 -21.04 -5.05 -11.86
N THR A 97 -20.68 -3.85 -11.42
CA THR A 97 -21.49 -2.66 -11.61
C THR A 97 -21.37 -2.20 -13.06
N ASP A 98 -22.49 -1.99 -13.76
CA ASP A 98 -22.53 -1.27 -15.05
C ASP A 98 -22.39 0.24 -14.77
N TRP A 99 -21.30 0.62 -14.11
CA TRP A 99 -21.06 1.99 -13.69
C TRP A 99 -20.77 2.84 -14.93
N LYS A 100 -21.61 3.86 -15.13
CA LYS A 100 -21.44 4.87 -16.16
C LYS A 100 -21.50 6.23 -15.48
N ILE A 101 -20.57 7.10 -15.85
CA ILE A 101 -20.64 8.51 -15.46
C ILE A 101 -21.96 9.05 -16.01
N PRO A 102 -22.87 9.57 -15.17
CA PRO A 102 -24.14 10.08 -15.66
C PRO A 102 -23.90 11.23 -16.63
N ASP A 103 -24.60 11.24 -17.76
CA ASP A 103 -24.46 12.28 -18.78
C ASP A 103 -25.21 13.56 -18.34
N GLY A 104 -24.56 14.71 -18.45
CA GLY A 104 -25.18 16.02 -18.21
C GLY A 104 -25.54 16.40 -16.76
N SER A 105 -25.19 15.60 -15.74
CA SER A 105 -25.37 15.99 -14.33
C SER A 105 -24.07 16.50 -13.71
N GLU A 106 -24.12 17.58 -12.93
CA GLU A 106 -23.03 17.97 -12.03
C GLU A 106 -22.82 16.84 -11.00
N VAL A 107 -21.82 16.00 -11.23
CA VAL A 107 -21.42 14.97 -10.28
C VAL A 107 -20.69 15.67 -9.13
N VAL A 108 -21.35 15.71 -7.98
CA VAL A 108 -20.80 16.38 -6.77
C VAL A 108 -19.98 15.43 -5.89
N SER A 109 -20.11 14.11 -6.08
CA SER A 109 -19.41 13.11 -5.25
C SER A 109 -19.18 11.77 -5.95
N SER A 110 -18.14 11.05 -5.50
CA SER A 110 -17.87 9.67 -5.87
C SER A 110 -18.67 8.68 -5.03
N GLY A 111 -19.06 7.53 -5.60
CA GLY A 111 -19.77 6.48 -4.87
C GLY A 111 -18.93 5.75 -3.82
N ASP A 112 -19.61 5.12 -2.84
CA ASP A 112 -19.00 4.42 -1.71
C ASP A 112 -17.95 3.37 -2.12
N ILE A 113 -18.20 2.66 -3.21
CA ILE A 113 -17.28 1.62 -3.72
C ILE A 113 -15.95 2.21 -4.19
N HIS A 114 -15.95 3.43 -4.72
CA HIS A 114 -14.74 4.11 -5.18
C HIS A 114 -13.92 4.63 -3.99
N THR A 115 -14.62 5.18 -2.99
CA THR A 115 -14.02 5.56 -1.72
C THR A 115 -13.38 4.35 -1.04
N ALA A 116 -14.11 3.24 -0.92
CA ALA A 116 -13.61 2.00 -0.34
C ALA A 116 -12.36 1.48 -1.07
N LEU A 117 -12.33 1.51 -2.40
CA LEU A 117 -11.15 1.13 -3.19
C LEU A 117 -9.94 2.03 -2.91
N SER A 118 -10.16 3.35 -2.89
CA SER A 118 -9.09 4.32 -2.62
C SER A 118 -8.49 4.15 -1.22
N LEU A 119 -9.34 3.93 -0.21
CA LEU A 119 -8.90 3.68 1.17
C LEU A 119 -8.09 2.38 1.26
N LYS A 120 -8.58 1.29 0.62
CA LYS A 120 -7.87 0.01 0.64
C LYS A 120 -6.56 0.06 -0.14
N HIS A 121 -6.50 0.83 -1.22
CA HIS A 121 -5.24 1.12 -1.92
C HIS A 121 -4.26 1.84 -0.99
N ASN A 122 -4.68 2.92 -0.32
CA ASN A 122 -3.83 3.68 0.61
C ASN A 122 -3.35 2.83 1.79
N HIS A 123 -4.19 1.94 2.31
CA HIS A 123 -3.78 1.00 3.36
C HIS A 123 -2.72 0.02 2.86
N MET A 124 -2.87 -0.52 1.65
CA MET A 124 -1.86 -1.38 1.04
C MET A 124 -0.54 -0.64 0.82
N VAL A 125 -0.58 0.62 0.35
CA VAL A 125 0.62 1.46 0.22
C VAL A 125 1.33 1.61 1.56
N ASN A 126 0.60 1.93 2.63
CA ASN A 126 1.17 2.04 3.97
C ASN A 126 1.79 0.71 4.46
N ASN A 127 1.05 -0.39 4.38
CA ASN A 127 1.55 -1.68 4.83
C ASN A 127 2.78 -2.14 4.01
N PHE A 128 2.79 -1.92 2.69
CA PHE A 128 3.98 -2.21 1.89
C PHE A 128 5.18 -1.35 2.29
N ALA A 129 4.96 -0.05 2.53
CA ALA A 129 6.01 0.86 2.97
C ALA A 129 6.62 0.43 4.32
N HIS A 130 5.77 0.05 5.29
CA HIS A 130 6.23 -0.46 6.59
C HIS A 130 7.03 -1.75 6.43
N LEU A 131 6.55 -2.69 5.61
CA LEU A 131 7.22 -3.97 5.41
C LEU A 131 8.58 -3.82 4.71
N ILE A 132 8.69 -2.91 3.72
CA ILE A 132 9.97 -2.59 3.08
C ILE A 132 10.96 -2.07 4.12
N LEU A 133 10.56 -1.07 4.92
CA LEU A 133 11.41 -0.50 5.97
C LEU A 133 11.81 -1.57 7.00
N LEU A 134 10.87 -2.40 7.46
CA LEU A 134 11.14 -3.44 8.43
C LEU A 134 12.10 -4.51 7.90
N ASP A 135 11.96 -4.92 6.64
CA ASP A 135 12.87 -5.88 6.02
C ASP A 135 14.29 -5.30 5.88
N GLU A 136 14.42 -4.00 5.57
CA GLU A 136 15.72 -3.30 5.55
C GLU A 136 16.38 -3.24 6.93
N LEU A 137 15.62 -2.94 7.98
CA LEU A 137 16.13 -2.83 9.35
C LEU A 137 16.47 -4.20 9.96
N LEU A 138 15.64 -5.22 9.70
CA LEU A 138 15.87 -6.58 10.16
C LEU A 138 17.03 -7.27 9.42
N ALA A 139 17.38 -6.82 8.22
CA ALA A 139 18.57 -7.27 7.51
C ALA A 139 19.88 -6.78 8.15
N LYS A 140 19.81 -5.72 8.98
CA LYS A 140 20.95 -5.22 9.77
C LYS A 140 20.98 -5.94 11.11
N GLN A 141 22.02 -6.74 11.32
CA GLN A 141 22.36 -7.20 12.66
C GLN A 141 22.95 -6.01 13.43
N ALA A 142 22.28 -5.59 14.51
CA ALA A 142 22.90 -4.69 15.47
C ALA A 142 24.08 -5.44 16.11
N ASP A 143 25.23 -4.78 16.24
CA ASP A 143 26.43 -5.44 16.75
C ASP A 143 26.11 -6.03 18.13
N LEU A 144 26.32 -7.34 18.26
CA LEU A 144 25.91 -8.07 19.48
C LEU A 144 26.85 -7.75 20.65
N PHE A 145 27.95 -7.06 20.36
CA PHE A 145 29.04 -6.77 21.26
C PHE A 145 29.59 -5.37 20.99
N ASP A 146 29.00 -4.36 21.63
CA ASP A 146 29.70 -3.10 21.86
C ASP A 146 30.71 -3.34 23.00
N PHE A 147 31.96 -3.70 22.65
CA PHE A 147 33.12 -3.56 23.55
C PHE A 147 33.93 -2.34 23.15
#